data_AF-A0A8J7MKR6-F1
#
_entry.id   AF-A0A8J7MKR6-F1
#
_cell.length_a   1.000
_cell.length_b   1.000
_cell.length_c   1.000
_cell.angle_alpha   90.00
_cell.angle_beta   90.00
_cell.angle_gamma   90.00
#
_symmetry.space_group_name_H-M   'P 1'
#
loop_
_entity.id
_entity.type
_entity.pdbx_description
1 polymer ?
#
loop_
_entity_poly.entity_id
_entity_poly.type
_entity_poly.pdbx_seq_one_letter_code
_entity_poly.pdbx_strand_id
1 'polypeptide(L)'
;MAKKKRSRTSDFSFGDDKLSGNLPSKEQINTVVAKATNQEVEAENKKRIPFTTALTPENRAMLEAASHEGRGGVADILNLALEHYFEQIAPVNNMEMQKVFLKIYSSKAK
;
A
#
# COMPACT_ATOMS: atom_id res chain seq x y z
N MET A 1 25.33 -5.42 49.61
CA MET A 1 24.68 -4.42 48.75
C MET A 1 23.74 -5.13 47.77
N ALA A 2 22.43 -5.20 48.06
CA ALA A 2 21.47 -5.85 47.17
C ALA A 2 21.12 -4.90 46.00
N LYS A 3 21.36 -5.33 44.76
CA LYS A 3 20.96 -4.57 43.56
C LYS A 3 19.44 -4.46 43.55
N LYS A 4 18.90 -3.25 43.76
CA LYS A 4 17.46 -2.97 43.67
C LYS A 4 16.97 -3.33 42.26
N LYS A 5 16.13 -4.37 42.16
CA LYS A 5 15.46 -4.73 40.89
C LYS A 5 14.46 -3.61 40.57
N ARG A 6 14.75 -2.80 39.55
CA ARG A 6 13.84 -1.75 39.06
C ARG A 6 12.62 -2.42 38.43
N SER A 7 11.42 -2.02 38.88
CA SER A 7 10.16 -2.54 38.31
C SER A 7 10.05 -2.15 36.85
N ARG A 8 9.65 -3.09 35.98
CA ARG A 8 9.49 -2.86 34.53
C ARG A 8 8.30 -1.95 34.18
N THR A 9 7.46 -1.62 35.16
CA THR A 9 6.25 -0.80 35.01
C THR A 9 6.40 0.62 35.56
N SER A 10 7.58 0.99 36.10
CA SER A 10 7.76 2.29 36.77
C SER A 10 7.85 3.50 35.84
N ASP A 11 7.97 3.27 34.53
CA ASP A 11 8.25 4.35 33.57
C ASP A 11 6.97 4.91 32.90
N PHE A 12 5.77 4.53 33.37
CA PHE A 12 4.52 5.07 32.84
C PHE A 12 4.10 6.33 33.63
N SER A 13 4.43 7.51 33.12
CA SER A 13 3.96 8.80 33.66
C SER A 13 2.84 9.36 32.78
N PHE A 14 1.62 9.44 33.31
CA PHE A 14 0.57 10.30 32.75
C PHE A 14 0.81 11.73 33.26
N GLY A 15 1.61 12.50 32.54
CA GLY A 15 1.92 13.89 32.82
C GLY A 15 2.36 14.61 31.56
N ASP A 16 1.86 15.83 31.37
CA ASP A 16 1.60 16.50 30.09
C ASP A 16 2.79 16.93 29.21
N ASP A 17 4.04 16.52 29.44
CA ASP A 17 5.12 17.11 28.62
C ASP A 17 6.29 16.23 28.18
N LYS A 18 6.34 14.94 28.53
CA LYS A 18 7.33 14.02 27.93
C LYS A 18 6.74 12.63 27.79
N LEU A 19 6.67 12.13 26.55
CA LEU A 19 6.39 10.73 26.20
C LEU A 19 7.55 9.84 26.71
N SER A 20 7.69 9.68 28.01
CA SER A 20 8.52 8.63 28.59
C SER A 20 7.69 7.36 28.64
N GLY A 21 7.88 6.54 27.61
CA GLY A 21 7.24 5.24 27.46
C GLY A 21 7.37 4.79 26.02
N ASN A 22 7.75 3.54 25.80
CA ASN A 22 7.62 2.91 24.48
C ASN A 22 6.14 2.68 24.21
N LEU A 23 5.41 3.75 23.87
CA LEU A 23 4.07 3.60 23.35
C LEU A 23 4.17 2.81 22.04
N PRO A 24 3.39 1.74 21.89
CA PRO A 24 3.42 0.97 20.65
C PRO A 24 3.03 1.87 19.48
N SER A 25 3.69 1.70 18.33
CA SER A 25 3.34 2.46 17.13
C SER A 25 1.91 2.12 16.68
N LYS A 26 1.28 3.02 15.90
CA LYS A 26 -0.06 2.78 15.32
C LYS A 26 -0.11 1.46 14.56
N GLU A 27 0.97 1.11 13.87
CA GLU A 27 1.13 -0.16 13.16
C GLU A 27 1.11 -1.36 14.11
N GLN A 28 1.82 -1.28 15.24
CA GLN A 28 1.82 -2.34 16.25
C GLN A 28 0.43 -2.52 16.88
N ILE A 29 -0.28 -1.43 17.18
CA ILE A 29 -1.65 -1.48 17.70
C ILE A 29 -2.57 -2.19 16.69
N ASN A 30 -2.50 -1.82 15.42
CA ASN A 30 -3.32 -2.42 14.37
C ASN A 30 -3.02 -3.92 14.20
N THR A 31 -1.76 -4.35 14.31
CA THR A 31 -1.41 -5.78 14.25
C THR A 31 -1.94 -6.57 15.45
N VAL A 32 -1.96 -5.98 16.65
CA VAL A 32 -2.48 -6.64 17.85
C VAL A 32 -4.00 -6.71 17.81
N VAL A 33 -4.67 -5.65 17.37
CA VAL A 33 -6.12 -5.62 17.17
C VAL A 33 -6.52 -6.65 16.12
N ALA A 34 -5.84 -6.69 14.97
CA ALA A 34 -6.11 -7.67 13.91
C ALA A 34 -5.94 -9.13 14.38
N LYS A 35 -4.89 -9.41 15.18
CA LYS A 35 -4.69 -10.73 15.80
C LYS A 35 -5.78 -11.09 16.80
N ALA A 36 -6.33 -10.12 17.52
CA ALA A 36 -7.39 -10.34 18.51
C ALA A 36 -8.78 -10.47 17.87
N THR A 37 -9.02 -9.82 16.72
CA THR A 37 -10.31 -9.81 16.03
C THR A 37 -10.43 -10.84 14.91
N ASN A 38 -9.38 -11.63 14.64
CA ASN A 38 -9.28 -12.48 13.44
C ASN A 38 -9.65 -11.73 12.14
N GLN A 39 -9.43 -10.42 12.12
CA GLN A 39 -9.53 -9.66 10.89
C GLN A 39 -8.21 -9.84 10.16
N GLU A 40 -8.25 -10.55 9.04
CA GLU A 40 -7.17 -10.52 8.08
C GLU A 40 -6.95 -9.06 7.70
N VAL A 41 -5.84 -8.47 8.13
CA VAL A 41 -5.31 -7.28 7.44
C VAL A 41 -4.89 -7.82 6.09
N GLU A 42 -5.83 -7.82 5.15
CA GLU A 42 -5.53 -8.05 3.75
C GLU A 42 -4.52 -6.95 3.37
N ALA A 43 -3.23 -7.29 3.45
CA ALA A 43 -2.27 -6.60 2.61
C ALA A 43 -2.82 -6.79 1.21
N GLU A 44 -3.35 -5.72 0.61
CA GLU A 44 -3.74 -5.71 -0.80
C GLU A 44 -2.49 -6.01 -1.62
N ASN A 45 -2.12 -7.29 -1.71
CA ASN A 45 -1.12 -7.79 -2.62
C ASN A 45 -1.76 -7.72 -4.00
N LYS A 46 -1.86 -6.49 -4.53
CA LYS A 46 -2.35 -6.23 -5.88
C LYS A 46 -1.46 -7.05 -6.81
N LYS A 47 -1.98 -8.18 -7.27
CA LYS A 47 -1.28 -9.07 -8.20
C LYS A 47 -0.99 -8.25 -9.46
N ARG A 48 0.30 -7.98 -9.71
CA ARG A 48 0.73 -7.30 -10.93
C ARG A 48 0.44 -8.22 -12.12
N ILE A 49 -0.33 -7.73 -13.07
CA ILE A 49 -0.62 -8.45 -14.30
C ILE A 49 0.44 -8.05 -15.32
N PRO A 50 1.26 -8.98 -15.84
CA PRO A 50 2.19 -8.67 -16.91
C PRO A 50 1.39 -8.43 -18.20
N PHE A 51 1.61 -7.29 -18.84
CA PHE A 51 1.07 -6.99 -20.16
C PHE A 51 2.11 -6.25 -21.01
N THR A 52 2.01 -6.42 -22.32
CA THR A 52 2.84 -5.72 -23.29
C THR A 52 2.09 -4.52 -23.83
N THR A 53 2.74 -3.35 -23.85
CA THR A 53 2.18 -2.13 -24.45
C THR A 53 2.83 -1.84 -25.80
N ALA A 54 2.01 -1.41 -26.76
CA ALA A 54 2.50 -0.84 -28.02
C ALA A 54 2.47 0.69 -27.87
N LEU A 55 3.63 1.27 -27.59
CA LEU A 55 3.81 2.72 -27.44
C LEU A 55 4.70 3.25 -28.57
N THR A 56 4.47 4.50 -28.99
CA THR A 56 5.39 5.19 -29.88
C THR A 56 6.75 5.41 -29.20
N PRO A 57 7.85 5.49 -29.96
CA PRO A 57 9.18 5.69 -29.38
C PRO A 57 9.28 6.95 -28.51
N GLU A 58 8.59 8.03 -28.89
CA GLU A 58 8.54 9.29 -28.15
C GLU A 58 7.90 9.12 -26.77
N ASN A 59 6.72 8.50 -26.71
CA ASN A 59 6.00 8.27 -25.45
C ASN A 59 6.78 7.33 -24.53
N ARG A 60 7.48 6.34 -25.11
CA ARG A 60 8.36 5.45 -24.36
C ARG A 60 9.53 6.21 -23.74
N ALA A 61 10.18 7.08 -24.50
CA ALA A 61 11.29 7.90 -24.00
C ALA A 61 10.85 8.82 -22.86
N MET A 62 9.66 9.42 -22.95
CA MET A 62 9.08 10.24 -21.87
C MET A 62 8.87 9.44 -20.57
N LEU A 63 8.35 8.21 -20.68
CA LEU A 63 8.16 7.33 -19.52
C LEU A 63 9.49 6.90 -18.90
N GLU A 64 10.49 6.61 -19.73
CA GLU A 64 11.84 6.26 -19.26
C GLU A 64 12.50 7.44 -18.54
N ALA A 65 12.38 8.65 -19.09
CA ALA A 65 12.85 9.87 -18.42
C ALA A 65 12.18 10.09 -17.06
N ALA A 66 10.84 9.99 -17.00
CA ALA A 66 10.09 10.10 -15.76
C ALA A 66 10.48 9.01 -14.73
N SER A 67 10.79 7.80 -15.20
CA SER A 67 11.29 6.69 -14.36
C SER A 67 12.65 6.99 -13.74
N HIS A 68 13.55 7.60 -14.51
CA HIS A 68 14.83 8.03 -13.99
C HIS A 68 14.71 9.15 -12.94
N GLU A 69 13.78 10.10 -13.12
CA GLU A 69 13.55 11.20 -12.18
C GLU A 69 12.84 10.77 -10.90
N GLY A 70 11.78 9.96 -11.01
CA GLY A 70 10.91 9.58 -9.90
C GLY A 70 11.42 8.46 -8.99
N ARG A 71 12.57 7.85 -9.30
CA ARG A 71 13.09 6.64 -8.61
C ARG A 71 12.08 5.49 -8.53
N GLY A 72 11.22 5.36 -9.54
CA GLY A 72 10.23 4.28 -9.66
C GLY A 72 10.46 3.49 -10.94
N GLY A 73 9.92 2.27 -11.01
CA GLY A 73 9.96 1.51 -12.25
C GLY A 73 9.08 2.16 -13.33
N VAL A 74 9.46 2.05 -14.60
CA VAL A 74 8.65 2.51 -15.75
C VAL A 74 7.20 2.00 -15.65
N ALA A 75 7.03 0.76 -15.19
CA ALA A 75 5.71 0.15 -14.99
C ALA A 75 4.88 0.85 -13.90
N ASP A 76 5.51 1.30 -12.81
CA ASP A 76 4.80 1.96 -11.71
C ASP A 76 4.31 3.35 -12.16
N ILE A 77 5.13 4.07 -12.94
CA ILE A 77 4.77 5.37 -13.49
C ILE A 77 3.68 5.25 -14.55
N LEU A 78 3.76 4.23 -15.41
CA LEU A 78 2.70 3.94 -16.35
C LEU A 78 1.37 3.62 -15.62
N ASN A 79 1.44 2.87 -14.51
CA ASN A 79 0.24 2.59 -13.72
C ASN A 79 -0.37 3.86 -13.11
N LEU A 80 0.46 4.76 -12.55
CA LEU A 80 0.01 6.05 -12.04
C LEU A 80 -0.62 6.93 -13.12
N ALA A 81 -0.03 6.97 -14.32
CA ALA A 81 -0.58 7.74 -15.44
C ALA A 81 -1.94 7.20 -15.90
N LEU A 82 -2.09 5.87 -15.93
CA LEU A 82 -3.36 5.21 -16.24
C LEU A 82 -4.43 5.49 -15.18
N GLU A 83 -4.08 5.37 -13.90
CA GLU A 83 -4.98 5.68 -12.78
C GLU A 83 -5.49 7.12 -12.89
N HIS A 84 -4.59 8.09 -13.06
CA HIS A 84 -4.95 9.49 -13.24
C HIS A 84 -5.87 9.74 -14.45
N TYR A 85 -5.60 9.09 -15.58
CA TYR A 85 -6.43 9.23 -16.78
C TYR A 85 -7.87 8.74 -16.55
N PHE A 86 -8.02 7.55 -15.95
CA PHE A 86 -9.34 6.99 -15.67
C PHE A 86 -10.06 7.69 -14.52
N GLU A 87 -9.35 8.32 -13.59
CA GLU A 87 -9.99 9.09 -12.52
C GLU A 87 -10.48 10.47 -13.00
N GLN A 88 -9.67 11.18 -13.79
CA GLN A 88 -9.95 12.59 -14.10
C GLN A 88 -10.57 12.82 -15.49
N ILE A 89 -10.15 12.03 -16.50
CA ILE A 89 -10.51 12.29 -17.90
C ILE A 89 -11.66 11.40 -18.35
N ALA A 90 -11.63 10.13 -17.96
CA ALA A 90 -12.63 9.14 -18.37
C ALA A 90 -13.06 8.23 -17.21
N PRO A 91 -13.83 8.75 -16.23
CA PRO A 91 -14.34 7.96 -15.11
C PRO A 91 -15.15 6.76 -15.59
N VAL A 92 -14.67 5.56 -15.24
CA VAL A 92 -15.32 4.31 -15.60
C VAL A 92 -16.55 4.11 -14.71
N ASN A 93 -17.68 4.65 -15.14
CA ASN A 93 -18.95 4.56 -14.40
C ASN A 93 -19.66 3.20 -14.55
N ASN A 94 -19.20 2.34 -15.49
CA ASN A 94 -19.90 1.10 -15.81
C ASN A 94 -19.41 -0.08 -14.95
N MET A 95 -19.96 -0.14 -13.73
CA MET A 95 -19.71 -1.18 -12.72
C MET A 95 -20.01 -2.61 -13.21
N GLU A 96 -20.91 -2.76 -14.19
CA GLU A 96 -21.26 -4.08 -14.74
C GLU A 96 -20.15 -4.65 -15.62
N MET A 97 -19.55 -3.82 -16.48
CA MET A 97 -18.40 -4.24 -17.29
C MET A 97 -17.21 -4.63 -16.41
N GLN A 98 -16.93 -3.88 -15.35
CA GLN A 98 -15.83 -4.18 -14.43
C GLN A 98 -16.00 -5.57 -13.78
N LYS A 99 -17.22 -5.93 -13.36
CA LYS A 99 -17.53 -7.26 -12.81
C LYS A 99 -17.33 -8.37 -13.84
N VAL A 100 -17.72 -8.16 -15.09
CA VAL A 100 -17.54 -9.15 -16.18
C VAL A 100 -16.06 -9.39 -16.45
N PHE A 101 -15.25 -8.33 -16.54
CA PHE A 101 -13.80 -8.47 -16.74
C PHE A 101 -13.14 -9.21 -15.57
N LEU A 102 -13.44 -8.84 -14.32
CA LEU A 102 -12.92 -9.52 -13.14
C LEU A 102 -13.28 -11.02 -13.12
N LYS A 103 -14.50 -11.38 -13.56
CA LYS A 103 -14.92 -12.78 -13.68
C LYS A 103 -14.15 -13.54 -14.75
N ILE A 104 -13.91 -12.93 -15.91
CA ILE A 104 -13.14 -13.55 -17.01
C ILE A 104 -11.68 -13.76 -16.61
N TYR A 105 -11.08 -12.81 -15.90
CA TYR A 105 -9.69 -12.91 -15.46
C TYR A 105 -9.51 -13.89 -14.30
N SER A 106 -10.40 -13.88 -13.30
CA SER A 106 -10.34 -14.84 -12.19
C SER A 106 -10.58 -16.28 -12.63
N SER A 107 -11.37 -16.52 -13.68
CA SER A 107 -11.56 -17.87 -14.21
C SER A 107 -10.35 -18.40 -14.98
N LYS A 108 -9.60 -17.52 -15.67
CA LYS A 108 -8.36 -17.88 -16.39
C LYS A 108 -7.14 -18.09 -15.48
N ALA A 109 -7.19 -17.62 -14.24
CA ALA A 109 -6.10 -17.74 -13.27
C ALA A 109 -6.14 -19.03 -12.42
N LYS A 110 -7.11 -19.92 -12.67
CA LYS A 110 -7.18 -21.29 -12.14
C LYS A 110 -6.61 -22.27 -13.16
#